data_AF-A0A554VQ68-F1
#
_entry.id   AF-A0A554VQ68-F1
#
_cell.length_a   1.000
_cell.length_b   1.000
_cell.length_c   1.000
_cell.angle_alpha   90.00
_cell.angle_beta   90.00
_cell.angle_gamma   90.00
#
_symmetry.space_group_name_H-M   'P 1'
#
loop_
_entity.id
_entity.type
_entity.pdbx_description
1 polymer ?
#
loop_
_entity_poly.entity_id
_entity_poly.type
_entity_poly.pdbx_seq_one_letter_code
_entity_poly.pdbx_strand_id
1 'polypeptide(L)'
;MTSLRNNRIAFLFIFLFSFISFGQEKSVRLIEDIQKKRTILYVQNDTNENKSIFLKVNPTGYRRSAQRPIIKSIPAKTKVQMLILIPLTDVESHYTYNLIVNEKLDNIEAERIKNLKKKDSTQL
;
A
#
# COMPACT_ATOMS: atom_id res chain seq x y z
N MET A 1 53.99 25.92 9.64
CA MET A 1 52.64 26.48 9.37
C MET A 1 51.85 25.57 8.41
N THR A 2 51.79 24.26 8.70
CA THR A 2 51.17 23.24 7.82
C THR A 2 50.04 22.46 8.49
N SER A 3 50.00 22.38 9.84
CA SER A 3 48.94 21.62 10.54
C SER A 3 47.57 22.31 10.52
N LEU A 4 47.52 23.64 10.50
CA LEU A 4 46.27 24.41 10.45
C LEU A 4 45.50 24.20 9.12
N ARG A 5 46.23 23.93 8.02
CA ARG A 5 45.65 23.67 6.70
C ARG A 5 44.99 22.30 6.62
N ASN A 6 45.57 21.30 7.28
CA ASN A 6 45.05 19.94 7.32
C ASN A 6 43.75 19.85 8.14
N ASN A 7 43.63 20.62 9.22
CA ASN A 7 42.41 20.68 10.02
C ASN A 7 41.21 21.28 9.24
N ARG A 8 41.45 22.27 8.38
CA ARG A 8 40.40 22.84 7.50
C ARG A 8 39.88 21.83 6.49
N ILE A 9 40.76 20.99 5.95
CA ILE A 9 40.39 19.91 5.03
C ILE A 9 39.57 18.83 5.77
N ALA A 10 39.96 18.47 7.00
CA ALA A 10 39.21 17.54 7.82
C ALA A 10 37.79 18.04 8.16
N PHE A 11 37.65 19.33 8.49
CA PHE A 11 36.33 19.96 8.70
C PHE A 11 35.46 19.94 7.43
N LEU A 12 36.05 20.11 6.25
CA LEU A 12 35.33 20.02 4.98
C LEU A 12 34.79 18.60 4.73
N PHE A 13 35.57 17.57 5.06
CA PHE A 13 35.14 16.17 4.94
C PHE A 13 34.02 15.79 5.93
N ILE A 14 34.05 16.32 7.16
CA ILE A 14 32.99 16.10 8.16
C ILE A 14 31.68 16.79 7.73
N PHE A 15 31.77 17.98 7.13
CA PHE A 15 30.61 18.69 6.60
C PHE A 15 29.96 17.93 5.43
N LEU A 16 30.75 17.33 4.54
CA LEU A 16 30.24 16.54 3.41
C LEU A 16 29.54 15.24 3.85
N PHE A 17 29.98 14.61 4.96
CA PHE A 17 29.33 13.40 5.49
C PHE A 17 27.97 13.66 6.15
N SER A 18 27.67 14.90 6.52
CA SER A 18 26.42 15.25 7.21
C SER A 18 25.19 15.25 6.28
N PHE A 19 25.39 15.05 4.96
CA PHE A 19 24.32 15.08 3.95
C PHE A 19 23.78 13.70 3.55
N ILE A 20 24.11 12.61 4.26
CA ILE A 20 23.47 11.31 4.00
C ILE A 20 22.01 11.38 4.51
N SER A 21 21.15 11.93 3.66
CA SER A 21 19.70 12.00 3.89
C SER A 21 19.08 10.64 3.62
N PHE A 22 18.36 10.10 4.59
CA PHE A 22 17.50 8.94 4.42
C PHE A 22 16.28 9.33 3.56
N GLY A 23 16.29 8.94 2.29
CA GLY A 23 15.12 9.09 1.41
C GLY A 23 13.96 8.25 1.94
N GLN A 24 12.80 8.90 2.11
CA GLN A 24 11.61 8.39 2.78
C GLN A 24 11.14 7.00 2.33
N GLU A 25 10.51 6.35 3.31
CA GLU A 25 9.82 5.07 3.30
C GLU A 25 9.07 4.78 2.01
N LYS A 26 9.48 3.72 1.31
CA LYS A 26 8.83 3.24 0.09
C LYS A 26 7.40 2.82 0.43
N SER A 27 6.41 3.64 0.07
CA SER A 27 5.01 3.41 0.44
C SER A 27 4.26 2.59 -0.61
N VAL A 28 3.24 1.86 -0.17
CA VAL A 28 2.19 1.31 -1.03
C VAL A 28 1.08 2.34 -1.16
N ARG A 29 0.64 2.65 -2.39
CA ARG A 29 -0.29 3.77 -2.65
C ARG A 29 -1.35 3.46 -3.70
N LEU A 30 -2.55 4.02 -3.51
CA LEU A 30 -3.62 3.96 -4.50
C LEU A 30 -3.32 4.94 -5.64
N ILE A 31 -3.52 4.52 -6.89
CA ILE A 31 -3.41 5.36 -8.08
C ILE A 31 -4.73 5.30 -8.84
N GLU A 32 -5.25 6.48 -9.17
CA GLU A 32 -6.47 6.64 -9.93
C GLU A 32 -6.14 6.97 -11.38
N ASP A 33 -6.78 6.25 -12.31
CA ASP A 33 -6.79 6.57 -13.73
C ASP A 33 -8.22 6.93 -14.14
N ILE A 34 -8.48 8.23 -14.27
CA ILE A 34 -9.82 8.78 -14.58
C ILE A 34 -10.00 8.77 -16.09
N GLN A 35 -10.98 8.01 -16.57
CA GLN A 35 -11.38 7.94 -17.97
C GLN A 35 -12.80 8.46 -18.14
N LYS A 36 -13.19 8.80 -19.38
CA LYS A 36 -14.50 9.40 -19.70
C LYS A 36 -15.72 8.63 -19.17
N LYS A 37 -15.65 7.29 -19.13
CA LYS A 37 -16.78 6.41 -18.73
C LYS A 37 -16.49 5.53 -17.53
N ARG A 38 -15.30 5.62 -16.94
CA ARG A 38 -14.86 4.76 -15.83
C ARG A 38 -13.63 5.35 -15.14
N THR A 39 -13.45 5.04 -13.87
CA THR A 39 -12.21 5.29 -13.14
C THR A 39 -11.58 3.94 -12.81
N ILE A 40 -10.32 3.73 -13.18
CA ILE A 40 -9.59 2.50 -12.86
C ILE A 40 -8.73 2.76 -11.64
N LEU A 41 -8.91 1.94 -10.61
CA LEU A 41 -8.14 2.01 -9.38
C LEU A 41 -7.04 0.96 -9.40
N TYR A 42 -5.81 1.44 -9.29
CA TYR A 42 -4.60 0.64 -9.19
C TYR A 42 -4.02 0.79 -7.79
N VAL A 43 -3.22 -0.18 -7.39
CA VAL A 43 -2.30 -0.02 -6.28
C VAL A 43 -0.88 -0.21 -6.79
N GLN A 44 -0.03 0.73 -6.41
CA GLN A 44 1.40 0.72 -6.68
C GLN A 44 2.13 0.27 -5.42
N ASN A 45 2.96 -0.76 -5.56
CA ASN A 45 3.88 -1.19 -4.53
C ASN A 45 5.29 -0.70 -4.85
N ASP A 46 5.71 0.41 -4.25
CA ASP A 46 7.06 0.94 -4.43
C ASP A 46 8.09 0.28 -3.51
N THR A 47 7.68 -0.67 -2.66
CA THR A 47 8.59 -1.42 -1.78
C THR A 47 9.42 -2.44 -2.58
N ASN A 48 10.44 -2.99 -1.92
CA ASN A 48 11.25 -4.07 -2.47
C ASN A 48 10.69 -5.47 -2.15
N GLU A 49 9.53 -5.54 -1.49
CA GLU A 49 8.93 -6.77 -1.02
C GLU A 49 7.52 -6.94 -1.58
N ASN A 50 7.06 -8.18 -1.64
CA ASN A 50 5.66 -8.44 -1.93
C ASN A 50 4.82 -8.01 -0.73
N LYS A 51 3.69 -7.36 -0.97
CA LYS A 51 2.78 -6.93 0.08
C LYS A 51 1.40 -7.49 -0.16
N SER A 52 0.70 -7.86 0.90
CA SER A 52 -0.70 -8.24 0.86
C SER A 52 -1.55 -6.99 1.07
N ILE A 53 -2.57 -6.83 0.24
CA ILE A 53 -3.40 -5.64 0.26
C ILE A 53 -4.84 -6.02 0.39
N PHE A 54 -5.51 -5.39 1.35
CA PHE A 54 -6.96 -5.33 1.42
C PHE A 54 -7.42 -3.94 0.97
N LEU A 55 -8.24 -3.90 -0.09
CA LEU A 55 -8.88 -2.68 -0.58
C LEU A 55 -10.40 -2.83 -0.50
N LYS A 56 -11.05 -1.94 0.25
CA LYS A 56 -12.50 -1.80 0.26
C LYS A 56 -12.86 -0.39 -0.17
N VAL A 57 -13.65 -0.28 -1.24
CA VAL A 57 -14.20 1.00 -1.72
C VAL A 57 -15.64 1.11 -1.25
N ASN A 58 -16.04 2.30 -0.80
CA ASN A 58 -17.41 2.67 -0.52
C ASN A 58 -17.83 3.71 -1.58
N PRO A 59 -18.35 3.26 -2.74
CA PRO A 59 -18.74 4.14 -3.83
C PRO A 59 -20.19 4.62 -3.70
N THR A 60 -20.39 5.90 -3.98
CA THR A 60 -21.69 6.54 -4.22
C THR A 60 -21.78 6.92 -5.69
N GLY A 61 -22.94 6.68 -6.33
CA GLY A 61 -23.12 7.01 -7.75
C GLY A 61 -22.38 6.08 -8.72
N TYR A 62 -21.77 4.98 -8.26
CA TYR A 62 -21.19 3.94 -9.13
C TYR A 62 -21.97 2.62 -9.06
N ARG A 63 -21.71 1.72 -10.03
CA ARG A 63 -22.24 0.35 -10.01
C ARG A 63 -21.82 -0.40 -8.74
N ARG A 64 -22.77 -1.15 -8.16
CA ARG A 64 -22.59 -1.94 -6.92
C ARG A 64 -21.45 -2.97 -6.98
N SER A 65 -21.03 -3.39 -8.17
CA SER A 65 -19.88 -4.30 -8.34
C SER A 65 -18.60 -3.77 -7.68
N ALA A 66 -18.46 -2.45 -7.56
CA ALA A 66 -17.31 -1.81 -6.93
C ALA A 66 -17.27 -1.91 -5.39
N GLN A 67 -18.36 -2.34 -4.73
CA GLN A 67 -18.41 -2.48 -3.27
C GLN A 67 -17.72 -3.74 -2.74
N ARG A 68 -17.40 -4.70 -3.62
CA ARG A 68 -16.77 -5.96 -3.21
C ARG A 68 -15.33 -5.68 -2.76
N PRO A 69 -14.96 -6.04 -1.52
CA PRO A 69 -13.58 -5.89 -1.06
C PRO A 69 -12.65 -6.82 -1.84
N ILE A 70 -11.41 -6.38 -2.03
CA ILE A 70 -10.38 -7.12 -2.76
C ILE A 70 -9.22 -7.39 -1.82
N ILE A 71 -8.83 -8.66 -1.73
CA ILE A 71 -7.61 -9.09 -1.06
C ILE A 71 -6.68 -9.65 -2.13
N LYS A 72 -5.47 -9.08 -2.25
CA LYS A 72 -4.52 -9.50 -3.28
C LYS A 72 -3.08 -9.28 -2.82
N SER A 73 -2.20 -10.22 -3.16
CA SER A 73 -0.76 -10.00 -3.07
C SER A 73 -0.28 -9.17 -4.27
N ILE A 74 0.45 -8.10 -3.99
CA ILE A 74 1.06 -7.22 -4.98
C ILE A 74 2.58 -7.40 -4.93
N PRO A 75 3.20 -7.86 -6.03
CA PRO A 75 4.65 -8.00 -6.10
C PRO A 75 5.40 -6.69 -5.87
N ALA A 76 6.65 -6.79 -5.40
CA ALA A 76 7.56 -5.66 -5.28
C ALA A 76 7.66 -4.87 -6.61
N LYS A 77 7.71 -3.54 -6.55
CA LYS A 77 7.91 -2.65 -7.70
C LYS A 77 6.87 -2.77 -8.81
N THR A 78 5.65 -3.22 -8.49
CA THR A 78 4.60 -3.40 -9.49
C THR A 78 3.38 -2.51 -9.24
N LYS A 79 2.70 -2.19 -10.36
CA LYS A 79 1.38 -1.58 -10.41
C LYS A 79 0.36 -2.66 -10.73
N VAL A 80 -0.65 -2.84 -9.90
CA VAL A 80 -1.69 -3.85 -10.13
C VAL A 80 -3.06 -3.20 -10.14
N GLN A 81 -3.87 -3.55 -11.13
CA GLN A 81 -5.27 -3.13 -11.20
C GLN A 81 -6.08 -3.83 -10.11
N MET A 82 -6.81 -3.04 -9.34
CA MET A 82 -7.67 -3.53 -8.26
C MET A 82 -9.12 -3.54 -8.72
N LEU A 83 -9.71 -2.38 -9.04
CA LEU A 83 -11.09 -2.30 -9.47
C LEU A 83 -11.32 -1.29 -10.60
N ILE A 84 -12.49 -1.39 -11.20
CA ILE A 84 -13.02 -0.42 -12.15
C ILE A 84 -14.30 0.16 -11.56
N LEU A 85 -14.32 1.47 -11.38
CA LEU A 85 -15.48 2.25 -11.00
C LEU A 85 -16.23 2.69 -12.26
N ILE A 86 -17.49 2.32 -12.39
CA ILE A 86 -18.35 2.69 -13.53
C ILE A 86 -19.48 3.57 -12.98
N PRO A 87 -19.51 4.88 -13.30
CA PRO A 87 -20.52 5.79 -12.81
C PRO A 87 -21.91 5.41 -13.35
N LEU A 88 -22.94 5.68 -12.57
CA LEU A 88 -24.33 5.61 -12.98
C LEU A 88 -24.69 6.88 -13.76
N THR A 89 -25.68 6.77 -14.63
CA THR A 89 -26.27 7.97 -15.24
C THR A 89 -27.04 8.73 -14.17
N ASP A 90 -26.94 10.07 -14.19
CA ASP A 90 -27.76 10.98 -13.40
C ASP A 90 -27.53 10.96 -11.87
N VAL A 91 -26.41 10.40 -11.41
CA VAL A 91 -26.01 10.44 -9.99
C VAL A 91 -24.56 10.93 -9.86
N GLU A 92 -24.34 11.93 -9.01
CA GLU A 92 -22.99 12.39 -8.69
C GLU A 92 -22.15 11.25 -8.13
N SER A 93 -20.95 11.07 -8.69
CA SER A 93 -20.10 9.93 -8.43
C SER A 93 -18.91 10.33 -7.55
N HIS A 94 -18.83 9.76 -6.35
CA HIS A 94 -17.72 9.93 -5.40
C HIS A 94 -17.49 8.64 -4.63
N TYR A 95 -16.33 8.47 -4.02
CA TYR A 95 -16.05 7.28 -3.23
C TYR A 95 -15.05 7.56 -2.10
N THR A 96 -15.14 6.76 -1.05
CA THR A 96 -14.10 6.63 -0.02
C THR A 96 -13.50 5.24 -0.07
N TYR A 97 -12.33 5.04 0.54
CA TYR A 97 -11.69 3.73 0.55
C TYR A 97 -10.96 3.45 1.85
N ASN A 98 -10.81 2.15 2.15
CA ASN A 98 -9.90 1.63 3.15
C ASN A 98 -8.84 0.78 2.43
N LEU A 99 -7.58 1.19 2.56
CA LEU A 99 -6.41 0.48 2.04
C LEU A 99 -5.59 -0.02 3.23
N ILE A 100 -5.56 -1.32 3.44
CA ILE A 100 -4.76 -1.96 4.49
C ILE A 100 -3.64 -2.75 3.82
N VAL A 101 -2.42 -2.57 4.29
CA VAL A 101 -1.20 -3.15 3.71
C VAL A 101 -0.53 -4.02 4.76
N ASN A 102 -0.44 -5.31 4.50
CA ASN A 102 0.20 -6.31 5.35
C ASN A 102 1.44 -6.87 4.66
N GLU A 103 2.39 -7.37 5.43
CA GLU A 103 3.59 -8.02 4.90
C GLU A 103 3.28 -9.36 4.21
N LYS A 104 2.27 -10.08 4.69
CA LYS A 104 1.85 -11.39 4.17
C LYS A 104 0.34 -11.46 3.98
N LEU A 105 -0.09 -12.37 3.12
CA LEU A 105 -1.50 -12.70 2.96
C LEU A 105 -1.95 -13.47 4.20
N ASP A 106 -2.76 -12.82 5.05
CA ASP A 106 -3.37 -13.51 6.17
C ASP A 106 -4.46 -14.44 5.63
N ASN A 107 -4.23 -15.74 5.77
CA ASN A 107 -5.23 -16.77 5.46
C ASN A 107 -6.24 -16.81 6.61
N ILE A 108 -7.17 -15.85 6.63
CA ILE A 108 -8.22 -15.71 7.66
C ILE A 108 -8.99 -17.04 7.86
N GLU A 109 -9.18 -17.82 6.79
CA GLU A 109 -9.83 -19.12 6.84
C GLU A 109 -9.02 -20.17 7.62
N ALA A 110 -7.70 -20.22 7.40
CA ALA A 110 -6.81 -21.14 8.11
C ALA A 110 -6.73 -20.80 9.60
N GLU A 111 -6.71 -19.51 9.94
CA GLU A 111 -6.74 -19.06 11.34
C GLU A 111 -8.07 -19.38 12.02
N ARG A 112 -9.20 -19.17 11.33
CA ARG A 112 -10.53 -19.53 11.85
C ARG A 112 -10.60 -21.03 12.17
N ILE A 113 -10.15 -21.90 11.27
CA ILE A 113 -10.14 -23.35 11.48
C ILE A 113 -9.25 -23.74 12.67
N LYS A 114 -8.07 -23.12 12.78
CA LYS A 114 -7.15 -23.36 13.90
C LYS A 114 -7.76 -22.95 15.25
N ASN A 115 -8.46 -21.83 15.29
CA ASN A 115 -9.12 -21.33 16.48
C ASN A 115 -10.34 -22.18 16.89
N LEU A 116 -11.09 -22.72 15.92
CA LEU A 116 -12.18 -23.67 16.19
C LEU A 116 -11.64 -24.96 16.81
N LYS A 117 -10.60 -25.58 16.21
CA LYS A 117 -9.97 -26.80 16.77
C LYS A 117 -9.39 -26.61 18.17
N LYS A 118 -8.82 -25.43 18.46
CA LYS A 118 -8.27 -25.11 19.79
C LYS A 118 -9.37 -24.98 20.84
N LYS A 119 -10.56 -24.51 20.47
CA LYS A 119 -11.70 -24.40 21.38
C LYS A 119 -12.24 -25.78 21.76
N ASP A 120 -12.28 -26.70 20.81
CA ASP A 120 -12.73 -28.08 21.04
C ASP A 120 -11.76 -28.87 21.94
N SER A 121 -10.44 -28.61 21.84
CA SER A 121 -9.43 -29.26 22.69
C SER A 121 -9.36 -28.73 24.13
N THR A 122 -10.01 -27.60 24.43
CA THR A 122 -9.96 -26.97 25.77
C THR A 122 -11.25 -27.27 26.58
N GLN A 123 -12.18 -28.04 26.01
CA GLN A 123 -13.45 -28.43 26.65
C GLN A 123 -13.47 -29.90 27.13
N LEU A 124 -12.30 -30.51 27.28
CA LEU A 124 -12.09 -31.86 27.83
C LEU A 124 -11.26 -31.79 29.12
#